data_AF-T0TF29-F1
#
_entry.id   AF-T0TF29-F1
#
_cell.length_a   1.000
_cell.length_b   1.000
_cell.length_c   1.000
_cell.angle_alpha   90.00
_cell.angle_beta   90.00
_cell.angle_gamma   90.00
#
_symmetry.space_group_name_H-M   'P 1'
#
loop_
_entity.id
_entity.type
_entity.pdbx_description
1 polymer ?
#
loop_
_entity_poly.entity_id
_entity_poly.type
_entity_poly.pdbx_seq_one_letter_code
_entity_poly.pdbx_strand_id
1 'polypeptide(L)'
;MTTKREWVLQAFKNESVDKVPVGFWYHFTTDEERSDGFNPEIFNKNIAGHKKFVADVNPDFVKIMSDGFFTYPNEQIREGITSIKELEGITSIGEDHPWIEKQIELAKKSVTIFQKILPLFIIFLPPRLISNGISQEKVVMVIRLSKILSKKMLS
;
A
#
# COMPACT_ATOMS: atom_id res chain seq x y z
N MET A 1 1.50 19.26 26.54
CA MET A 1 1.17 19.62 25.15
C MET A 1 0.93 18.33 24.40
N THR A 2 -0.15 18.24 23.63
CA THR A 2 -0.43 17.12 22.71
C THR A 2 0.65 17.07 21.62
N THR A 3 1.22 15.90 21.37
CA THR A 3 2.16 15.67 20.27
C THR A 3 1.45 15.71 18.92
N LYS A 4 2.19 15.99 17.83
CA LYS A 4 1.64 15.95 16.47
C LYS A 4 0.93 14.62 16.16
N ARG A 5 1.49 13.49 16.62
CA ARG A 5 0.87 12.16 16.48
C ARG A 5 -0.44 12.02 17.23
N GLU A 6 -0.48 12.41 18.50
CA GLU A 6 -1.70 12.32 19.31
C GLU A 6 -2.82 13.16 18.70
N TRP A 7 -2.50 14.39 18.25
CA TRP A 7 -3.47 15.26 17.57
C TRP A 7 -4.05 14.63 16.29
N VAL A 8 -3.22 14.03 15.44
CA VAL A 8 -3.71 13.32 14.24
C VAL A 8 -4.61 12.14 14.63
N LEU A 9 -4.22 11.37 15.65
CA LEU A 9 -5.01 10.22 16.10
C LEU A 9 -6.36 10.63 16.70
N GLN A 10 -6.44 11.76 17.39
CA GLN A 10 -7.72 12.32 17.85
C GLN A 10 -8.64 12.63 16.68
N ALA A 11 -8.11 13.30 15.65
CA ALA A 11 -8.88 13.57 14.43
C ALA A 11 -9.39 12.27 13.77
N PHE A 12 -8.55 11.22 13.70
CA PHE A 12 -8.96 9.92 13.15
C PHE A 12 -10.02 9.19 13.99
N LYS A 13 -10.09 9.48 15.29
CA LYS A 13 -11.11 8.96 16.20
C LYS A 13 -12.39 9.81 16.21
N ASN A 14 -12.51 10.79 15.32
CA ASN A 14 -13.63 11.72 15.25
C ASN A 14 -13.80 12.55 16.54
N GLU A 15 -12.70 12.81 17.26
CA GLU A 15 -12.66 13.71 18.41
C GLU A 15 -12.49 15.17 17.93
N SER A 16 -12.85 16.13 18.79
CA SER A 16 -12.66 17.55 18.48
C SER A 16 -11.18 17.91 18.48
N VAL A 17 -10.74 18.61 17.44
CA VAL A 17 -9.35 19.08 17.27
C VAL A 17 -9.32 20.53 16.80
N ASP A 18 -8.34 21.30 17.28
CA ASP A 18 -8.25 22.74 16.98
C ASP A 18 -7.83 23.05 15.53
N LYS A 19 -7.24 22.06 14.85
CA LYS A 19 -6.75 22.16 13.47
C LYS A 19 -7.00 20.86 12.73
N VAL A 20 -7.18 20.95 11.41
CA VAL A 20 -7.31 19.79 10.52
C VAL A 20 -5.92 19.25 10.18
N PRO A 21 -5.60 17.98 10.46
CA PRO A 21 -4.31 17.39 10.09
C PRO A 21 -4.23 17.12 8.59
N VAL A 22 -3.05 17.34 7.99
CA VAL A 22 -2.80 17.17 6.55
C VAL A 22 -1.69 16.16 6.30
N GLY A 23 -1.92 15.29 5.30
CA GLY A 23 -0.94 14.35 4.76
C GLY A 23 -1.14 14.20 3.26
N PHE A 24 -0.08 13.80 2.53
CA PHE A 24 -0.13 13.60 1.09
C PHE A 24 0.32 12.20 0.69
N TRP A 25 -0.22 11.76 -0.45
CA TRP A 25 0.15 10.53 -1.14
C TRP A 25 1.05 10.94 -2.28
N TYR A 26 2.32 10.57 -2.23
CA TYR A 26 3.31 11.10 -3.15
C TYR A 26 4.29 10.02 -3.56
N HIS A 27 4.39 9.75 -4.86
CA HIS A 27 5.35 8.76 -5.38
C HIS A 27 6.74 9.38 -5.54
N PHE A 28 7.77 8.60 -5.20
CA PHE A 28 9.18 8.97 -5.31
C PHE A 28 9.87 8.33 -6.51
N THR A 29 9.19 7.39 -7.16
CA THR A 29 9.66 6.71 -8.37
C THR A 29 8.74 7.03 -9.55
N THR A 30 9.27 6.83 -10.76
CA THR A 30 8.49 6.80 -12.01
C THR A 30 7.55 5.61 -12.01
N ASP A 31 6.59 5.60 -12.94
CA ASP A 31 5.59 4.55 -13.07
C ASP A 31 6.24 3.18 -13.37
N GLU A 32 7.27 3.17 -14.21
CA GLU A 32 8.02 1.98 -14.61
C GLU A 32 8.80 1.37 -13.44
N GLU A 33 9.31 2.20 -12.54
CA GLU A 33 10.09 1.78 -11.38
C GLU A 33 9.22 1.27 -10.21
N ARG A 34 7.90 1.52 -10.22
CA ARG A 34 7.01 1.22 -9.06
C ARG A 34 6.90 -0.26 -8.70
N SER A 35 7.42 -1.15 -9.53
CA SER A 35 7.44 -2.60 -9.29
C SER A 35 8.84 -3.22 -9.30
N ASP A 36 9.89 -2.38 -9.30
CA ASP A 36 11.30 -2.82 -9.33
C ASP A 36 11.99 -2.68 -7.96
N GLY A 37 11.29 -3.02 -6.87
CA GLY A 37 11.76 -2.79 -5.49
C GLY A 37 12.90 -3.71 -5.05
N PHE A 38 13.19 -4.75 -5.82
CA PHE A 38 14.39 -5.58 -5.61
C PHE A 38 15.66 -4.92 -6.14
N ASN A 39 15.53 -3.96 -7.06
CA ASN A 39 16.63 -3.12 -7.48
C ASN A 39 17.02 -2.18 -6.31
N PRO A 40 18.27 -2.28 -5.80
CA PRO A 40 18.72 -1.46 -4.69
C PRO A 40 18.63 0.05 -4.96
N GLU A 41 18.77 0.48 -6.22
CA GLU A 41 18.64 1.90 -6.57
C GLU A 41 17.22 2.40 -6.34
N ILE A 42 16.21 1.64 -6.75
CA ILE A 42 14.79 1.99 -6.59
C ILE A 42 14.38 1.95 -5.12
N PHE A 43 14.82 0.92 -4.40
CA PHE A 43 14.62 0.82 -2.96
C PHE A 43 15.19 2.05 -2.22
N ASN A 44 16.43 2.42 -2.53
CA ASN A 44 17.09 3.55 -1.89
C ASN A 44 16.50 4.90 -2.33
N LYS A 45 16.10 5.03 -3.61
CA LYS A 45 15.40 6.20 -4.15
C LYS A 45 14.11 6.45 -3.39
N ASN A 46 13.33 5.41 -3.12
CA ASN A 46 12.11 5.50 -2.32
C ASN A 46 12.40 6.01 -0.90
N ILE A 47 13.37 5.41 -0.20
CA ILE A 47 13.76 5.84 1.16
C ILE A 47 14.23 7.30 1.18
N ALA A 48 15.08 7.68 0.22
CA ALA A 48 15.56 9.05 0.08
C ALA A 48 14.42 10.04 -0.22
N GLY A 49 13.46 9.64 -1.06
CA GLY A 49 12.27 10.41 -1.39
C GLY A 49 11.42 10.72 -0.16
N HIS A 50 11.13 9.72 0.68
CA HIS A 50 10.43 9.93 1.94
C HIS A 50 11.15 10.91 2.87
N LYS A 51 12.48 10.78 3.00
CA LYS A 51 13.30 11.68 3.81
C LYS A 51 13.22 13.12 3.30
N LYS A 52 13.36 13.31 1.99
CA LYS A 52 13.26 14.63 1.35
C LYS A 52 11.86 15.23 1.51
N PHE A 53 10.82 14.44 1.27
CA PHE A 53 9.43 14.89 1.40
C PHE A 53 9.10 15.36 2.81
N VAL A 54 9.53 14.63 3.84
CA VAL A 54 9.32 15.05 5.22
C VAL A 54 10.07 16.33 5.56
N ALA A 55 11.29 16.50 5.05
CA ALA A 55 12.07 17.72 5.25
C ALA A 55 11.44 18.94 4.55
N ASP A 56 10.98 18.77 3.31
CA ASP A 56 10.48 19.87 2.48
C ASP A 56 9.03 20.26 2.83
N VAL A 57 8.18 19.27 3.12
CA VAL A 57 6.71 19.46 3.27
C VAL A 57 6.28 19.52 4.74
N ASN A 58 7.01 18.86 5.64
CA ASN A 58 6.67 18.77 7.07
C ASN A 58 5.19 18.40 7.35
N PRO A 59 4.68 17.29 6.79
CA PRO A 59 3.29 16.89 6.92
C PRO A 59 2.91 16.50 8.37
N ASP A 60 1.62 16.41 8.67
CA ASP A 60 1.13 15.99 10.00
C ASP A 60 1.13 14.47 10.14
N PHE A 61 0.84 13.77 9.06
CA PHE A 61 0.98 12.32 8.93
C PHE A 61 1.46 11.95 7.52
N VAL A 62 2.05 10.77 7.41
CA VAL A 62 2.67 10.28 6.17
C VAL A 62 2.13 8.91 5.85
N LYS A 63 1.78 8.69 4.58
CA LYS A 63 1.67 7.34 4.05
C LYS A 63 3.06 6.83 3.68
N ILE A 64 3.43 5.65 4.19
CA ILE A 64 4.58 4.90 3.67
C ILE A 64 4.22 4.45 2.26
N MET A 65 4.96 4.96 1.29
CA MET A 65 4.81 4.61 -0.11
C MET A 65 5.67 3.39 -0.41
N SER A 66 5.04 2.30 -0.80
CA SER A 66 5.72 1.05 -1.16
C SER A 66 6.20 1.05 -2.63
N ASP A 67 6.64 2.20 -3.16
CA ASP A 67 7.17 2.27 -4.53
C ASP A 67 8.31 1.25 -4.69
N GLY A 68 8.24 0.45 -5.77
CA GLY A 68 9.04 -0.76 -5.97
C GLY A 68 8.25 -2.05 -5.71
N PHE A 69 7.15 -1.99 -4.98
CA PHE A 69 6.37 -3.16 -4.56
C PHE A 69 4.88 -3.04 -4.94
N PHE A 70 4.55 -2.38 -6.04
CA PHE A 70 3.15 -2.21 -6.48
C PHE A 70 2.57 -3.46 -7.15
N THR A 71 3.40 -4.26 -7.81
CA THR A 71 2.98 -5.52 -8.40
C THR A 71 3.14 -6.66 -7.42
N TYR A 72 2.06 -7.41 -7.21
CA TYR A 72 2.08 -8.66 -6.44
C TYR A 72 2.81 -9.75 -7.25
N PRO A 73 3.87 -10.37 -6.71
CA PRO A 73 4.77 -11.25 -7.46
C PRO A 73 4.23 -12.68 -7.54
N ASN A 74 3.02 -12.85 -8.05
CA ASN A 74 2.40 -14.15 -8.24
C ASN A 74 2.39 -14.52 -9.72
N GLU A 75 2.96 -15.68 -10.05
CA GLU A 75 3.11 -16.13 -11.43
C GLU A 75 1.78 -16.37 -12.12
N GLN A 76 0.80 -16.97 -11.43
CA GLN A 76 -0.54 -17.25 -11.97
C GLN A 76 -1.27 -15.94 -12.31
N ILE A 77 -1.02 -14.86 -11.56
CA ILE A 77 -1.56 -13.53 -11.86
C ILE A 77 -0.77 -12.88 -13.01
N ARG A 78 0.55 -13.04 -13.05
CA ARG A 78 1.45 -12.47 -14.08
C ARG A 78 1.19 -13.04 -15.47
N GLU A 79 0.86 -14.32 -15.56
CA GLU A 79 0.52 -14.99 -16.83
C GLU A 79 -0.82 -14.50 -17.42
N GLY A 80 -1.61 -13.78 -16.62
CA GLY A 80 -2.84 -13.14 -17.03
C GLY A 80 -4.05 -14.04 -16.81
N ILE A 81 -5.06 -13.50 -16.13
CA ILE A 81 -6.26 -14.26 -15.77
C ILE A 81 -7.33 -14.03 -16.85
N THR A 82 -7.70 -15.11 -17.53
CA THR A 82 -8.64 -15.07 -18.64
C THR A 82 -10.08 -15.35 -18.19
N SER A 83 -10.27 -16.04 -17.05
CA SER A 83 -11.60 -16.39 -16.53
C SER A 83 -11.69 -16.32 -15.00
N ILE A 84 -12.92 -16.24 -14.47
CA ILE A 84 -13.14 -16.25 -13.01
C ILE A 84 -12.75 -17.58 -12.38
N LYS A 85 -12.88 -18.70 -13.10
CA LYS A 85 -12.52 -20.03 -12.57
C LYS A 85 -11.04 -20.14 -12.23
N GLU A 86 -10.18 -19.45 -12.97
CA GLU A 86 -8.75 -19.39 -12.68
C GLU A 86 -8.44 -18.71 -11.34
N LEU A 87 -9.33 -17.84 -10.83
CA LEU A 87 -9.18 -17.22 -9.52
C LEU A 87 -9.19 -18.25 -8.38
N GLU A 88 -9.97 -19.32 -8.53
CA GLU A 88 -10.06 -20.40 -7.52
C GLU A 88 -8.73 -21.14 -7.36
N GLY A 89 -7.91 -21.16 -8.42
CA GLY A 89 -6.61 -21.82 -8.43
C GLY A 89 -5.45 -20.95 -7.95
N ILE A 90 -5.66 -19.64 -7.70
CA ILE A 90 -4.58 -18.74 -7.29
C ILE A 90 -4.15 -19.09 -5.86
N THR A 91 -2.88 -19.43 -5.72
CA THR A 91 -2.27 -19.70 -4.42
C THR A 91 -1.53 -18.47 -3.90
N SER A 92 -1.39 -18.37 -2.57
CA SER A 92 -0.58 -17.31 -1.95
C SER A 92 0.90 -17.49 -2.30
N ILE A 93 1.65 -16.38 -2.44
CA ILE A 93 3.12 -16.41 -2.56
C ILE A 93 3.83 -16.92 -1.28
N GLY A 94 3.08 -17.15 -0.20
CA GLY A 94 3.61 -17.55 1.11
C GLY A 94 4.01 -16.37 1.99
N GLU A 95 4.02 -16.56 3.30
CA GLU A 95 4.30 -15.50 4.29
C GLU A 95 5.77 -15.06 4.29
N ASP A 96 6.69 -16.00 4.01
CA ASP A 96 8.14 -15.77 3.98
C ASP A 96 8.66 -15.31 2.62
N HIS A 97 7.77 -14.87 1.72
CA HIS A 97 8.18 -14.48 0.38
C HIS A 97 9.08 -13.22 0.44
N PRO A 98 10.23 -13.16 -0.26
CA PRO A 98 11.16 -12.02 -0.20
C PRO A 98 10.55 -10.65 -0.48
N TRP A 99 9.48 -10.60 -1.29
CA TRP A 99 8.72 -9.37 -1.57
C TRP A 99 8.00 -8.81 -0.34
N ILE A 100 7.53 -9.68 0.56
CA ILE A 100 6.91 -9.28 1.84
C ILE A 100 8.02 -8.79 2.77
N GLU A 101 9.10 -9.56 2.92
CA GLU A 101 10.24 -9.19 3.77
C GLU A 101 10.84 -7.84 3.39
N LYS A 102 11.00 -7.57 2.10
CA LYS A 102 11.54 -6.30 1.60
C LYS A 102 10.60 -5.12 1.85
N GLN A 103 9.28 -5.31 1.79
CA GLN A 103 8.34 -4.26 2.19
C GLN A 103 8.37 -3.99 3.69
N ILE A 104 8.54 -5.02 4.51
CA ILE A 104 8.73 -4.87 5.96
C ILE A 104 10.03 -4.09 6.22
N GLU A 105 11.11 -4.41 5.51
CA GLU A 105 12.38 -3.68 5.60
C GLU A 105 12.19 -2.20 5.23
N LEU A 106 11.50 -1.92 4.12
CA LEU A 106 11.19 -0.56 3.68
C LEU A 106 10.35 0.20 4.72
N ALA A 107 9.31 -0.44 5.25
CA ALA A 107 8.44 0.16 6.26
C ALA A 107 9.23 0.48 7.55
N LYS A 108 10.05 -0.46 8.04
CA LYS A 108 10.91 -0.24 9.21
C LYS A 108 11.87 0.92 9.00
N LYS A 109 12.57 0.98 7.86
CA LYS A 109 13.46 2.09 7.50
C LYS A 109 12.71 3.42 7.37
N SER A 110 11.49 3.39 6.85
CA SER A 110 10.68 4.61 6.70
C SER A 110 10.22 5.15 8.06
N VAL A 111 9.81 4.27 8.99
CA VAL A 111 9.39 4.68 10.34
C VAL A 111 10.49 5.41 11.11
N THR A 112 11.78 5.06 10.91
CA THR A 112 12.89 5.76 11.58
C THR A 112 13.05 7.22 11.08
N ILE A 113 12.59 7.53 9.87
CA ILE A 113 12.56 8.88 9.30
C ILE A 113 11.44 9.71 9.94
N PHE A 114 10.31 9.08 10.29
CA PHE A 114 9.06 9.76 10.67
C PHE A 114 8.88 9.98 12.18
N GLN A 115 9.95 10.09 12.96
CA GLN A 115 9.94 9.99 14.43
C GLN A 115 8.82 10.73 15.18
N LYS A 116 8.38 11.91 14.70
CA LYS A 116 7.31 12.72 15.33
C LYS A 116 6.02 12.80 14.50
N ILE A 117 5.99 12.16 13.34
CA ILE A 117 4.91 12.16 12.37
C ILE A 117 4.21 10.79 12.46
N LEU A 118 2.88 10.73 12.32
CA LEU A 118 2.16 9.44 12.31
C LEU A 118 2.39 8.75 10.96
N PRO A 119 3.03 7.56 10.90
CA PRO A 119 3.16 6.82 9.66
C PRO A 119 1.95 5.90 9.45
N LEU A 120 1.45 5.84 8.22
CA LEU A 120 0.40 4.94 7.78
C LEU A 120 0.98 3.98 6.75
N PHE A 121 0.99 2.69 7.08
CA PHE A 121 1.27 1.64 6.13
C PHE A 121 -0.05 1.11 5.56
N ILE A 122 -0.17 1.05 4.23
CA ILE A 122 -1.39 0.63 3.55
C ILE A 122 -1.06 -0.57 2.67
N ILE A 123 -1.88 -1.61 2.77
CA ILE A 123 -1.85 -2.77 1.89
C ILE A 123 -3.00 -2.63 0.90
N PHE A 124 -2.74 -2.88 -0.38
CA PHE A 124 -3.80 -2.90 -1.39
C PHE A 124 -4.75 -4.06 -1.15
N LEU A 125 -6.04 -3.81 -1.37
CA LEU A 125 -7.05 -4.87 -1.34
C LEU A 125 -6.75 -5.94 -2.40
N PRO A 126 -7.07 -7.23 -2.15
CA PRO A 126 -6.77 -8.32 -3.08
C PRO A 126 -7.23 -8.07 -4.53
N PRO A 127 -8.44 -7.51 -4.82
CA PRO A 127 -8.84 -7.22 -6.20
C PRO A 127 -7.92 -6.23 -6.92
N ARG A 128 -7.28 -5.30 -6.18
CA ARG A 128 -6.33 -4.34 -6.73
C ARG A 128 -4.95 -4.96 -6.98
N LEU A 129 -4.55 -5.95 -6.16
CA LEU A 129 -3.33 -6.71 -6.41
C LEU A 129 -3.47 -7.59 -7.66
N ILE A 130 -4.66 -8.14 -7.85
CA ILE A 130 -4.98 -9.02 -8.97
C ILE A 130 -5.25 -8.21 -10.26
N SER A 131 -5.76 -6.97 -10.17
CA SER A 131 -6.13 -6.16 -11.34
C SER A 131 -5.01 -5.83 -12.31
N ASN A 132 -3.74 -5.97 -11.92
CA ASN A 132 -2.63 -5.81 -12.86
C ASN A 132 -2.54 -6.97 -13.87
N GLY A 133 -3.17 -8.12 -13.57
CA GLY A 133 -3.29 -9.29 -14.46
C GLY A 133 -4.69 -9.48 -15.06
N ILE A 134 -5.63 -8.55 -14.84
CA ILE A 134 -7.01 -8.66 -15.36
C ILE A 134 -7.53 -7.31 -15.86
N SER A 135 -8.26 -7.29 -16.99
CA SER A 135 -8.92 -6.07 -17.48
C SER A 135 -9.85 -5.44 -16.41
N GLN A 136 -9.95 -4.10 -16.41
CA GLN A 136 -10.78 -3.31 -15.48
C GLN A 136 -12.23 -3.82 -15.38
N GLU A 137 -12.79 -4.32 -16.49
CA GLU A 137 -14.14 -4.91 -16.54
C GLU A 137 -14.28 -6.15 -15.66
N LYS A 138 -13.25 -7.00 -15.63
CA LYS A 138 -13.26 -8.25 -14.84
C LYS A 138 -13.01 -7.98 -13.35
N VAL A 139 -12.30 -6.89 -13.00
CA VAL A 139 -12.14 -6.42 -11.60
C VAL A 139 -13.49 -6.01 -11.00
N VAL A 140 -14.33 -5.31 -11.79
CA VAL A 140 -15.69 -4.94 -11.39
C VAL A 140 -16.55 -6.19 -11.13
N MET A 141 -16.33 -7.26 -11.89
CA MET A 141 -17.03 -8.53 -11.70
C MET A 141 -16.64 -9.22 -10.39
N VAL A 142 -15.34 -9.24 -10.04
CA VAL A 142 -14.83 -9.78 -8.76
C VAL A 142 -15.39 -8.99 -7.56
N ILE A 143 -15.45 -7.65 -7.66
CA ILE A 143 -16.00 -6.80 -6.59
C ILE A 143 -17.52 -7.00 -6.44
N ARG A 144 -18.26 -7.19 -7.54
CA ARG A 144 -19.70 -7.50 -7.50
C ARG A 144 -19.96 -8.86 -6.85
N LEU A 145 -19.15 -9.87 -7.15
CA LEU A 145 -19.25 -11.21 -6.56
C LEU A 145 -18.88 -11.23 -5.09
N SER A 146 -17.84 -10.51 -4.64
CA SER A 146 -17.48 -10.45 -3.22
C SER A 146 -18.61 -9.83 -2.39
N LYS A 147 -19.29 -8.79 -2.90
CA LYS A 147 -20.48 -8.21 -2.26
C LYS A 147 -21.66 -9.20 -2.17
N ILE A 148 -21.86 -10.05 -3.19
CA ILE A 148 -22.92 -11.07 -3.19
C ILE A 148 -22.59 -12.20 -2.21
N LEU A 149 -21.34 -12.66 -2.18
CA LEU A 149 -20.86 -13.71 -1.27
C LEU A 149 -20.86 -13.25 0.18
N SER A 150 -20.40 -12.03 0.48
CA SER A 150 -20.52 -11.45 1.82
C SER A 150 -21.97 -11.33 2.27
N LYS A 151 -22.91 -10.99 1.38
CA LYS A 151 -24.34 -10.98 1.71
C LYS A 151 -24.92 -12.36 2.01
N LYS A 152 -24.47 -13.40 1.29
CA LYS A 152 -24.91 -14.79 1.50
C LYS A 152 -24.27 -15.48 2.69
N MET A 153 -23.07 -15.06 3.11
CA MET A 153 -22.42 -15.59 4.31
C MET A 153 -22.91 -14.93 5.60
N LEU A 154 -23.56 -13.76 5.50
CA LEU A 154 -24.13 -13.01 6.63
C LEU A 154 -25.66 -13.20 6.75
N SER A 155 -26.24 -14.12 5.97
CA SER A 155 -27.64 -14.55 6.02
C SER A 155 -27.71 -16.03 6.38
#